data_AF-A0A5Z3XDY2-F1
#
_entry.id   AF-A0A5Z3XDY2-F1
#
_cell.length_a   1.000
_cell.length_b   1.000
_cell.length_c   1.000
_cell.angle_alpha   90.00
_cell.angle_beta   90.00
_cell.angle_gamma   90.00
#
_symmetry.space_group_name_H-M   'P 1'
#
loop_
_entity.id
_entity.type
_entity.pdbx_description
1 polymer ?
#
loop_
_entity_poly.entity_id
_entity_poly.type
_entity_poly.pdbx_seq_one_letter_code
_entity_poly.pdbx_strand_id
1 'polypeptide(L)'
;MDTPVIIYQIAPSEWVSKSLLIATTGIKAGTIERARKKSWLIGREYRHYAPEGDPGPNSECLYNIEAIMRWIKNQKQPSELS
;
A
#
# COMPACT_ATOMS: atom_id res chain seq x y z
N MET A 1 9.01 -24.72 29.12
CA MET A 1 8.48 -23.35 29.31
C MET A 1 7.78 -23.00 28.02
N ASP A 2 6.46 -22.80 28.06
CA ASP A 2 5.71 -22.34 26.89
C ASP A 2 5.99 -20.86 26.67
N THR A 3 6.56 -20.51 25.52
CA THR A 3 6.79 -19.13 25.14
C THR A 3 5.43 -18.47 24.89
N PRO A 4 5.09 -17.36 25.56
CA PRO A 4 3.83 -16.68 25.29
C PRO A 4 3.82 -16.14 23.85
N VAL A 5 2.78 -16.51 23.11
CA VAL A 5 2.52 -15.98 21.77
C VAL A 5 1.75 -14.66 21.92
N ILE A 6 2.34 -13.57 21.44
CA ILE A 6 1.68 -12.26 21.40
C ILE A 6 1.09 -12.07 20.01
N ILE A 7 -0.24 -11.89 19.95
CA ILE A 7 -0.97 -11.60 18.71
C ILE A 7 -1.34 -10.12 18.70
N TYR A 8 -0.77 -9.37 17.76
CA TYR A 8 -1.18 -7.98 17.51
C TYR A 8 -2.27 -7.95 16.44
N GLN A 9 -3.48 -7.57 16.83
CA GLN A 9 -4.55 -7.29 15.86
C GLN A 9 -4.41 -5.85 15.36
N ILE A 10 -3.89 -5.69 14.15
CA ILE A 10 -3.73 -4.38 13.52
C ILE A 10 -4.93 -4.13 12.62
N ALA A 11 -5.73 -3.13 12.94
CA ALA A 11 -6.68 -2.54 12.00
C ALA A 11 -5.92 -1.44 11.22
N PRO A 12 -5.71 -1.58 9.90
CA PRO A 12 -5.03 -0.56 9.13
C PRO A 12 -5.84 0.75 9.17
N SER A 13 -5.18 1.86 9.48
CA SER A 13 -5.69 3.18 9.14
C SER A 13 -5.85 3.30 7.62
N GLU A 14 -6.65 4.27 7.15
CA GLU A 14 -6.84 4.50 5.71
C GLU A 14 -5.49 4.61 4.96
N TRP A 15 -4.54 5.33 5.57
CA TRP A 15 -3.17 5.50 5.07
C TRP A 15 -2.20 4.61 5.87
N VAL A 16 -1.48 3.73 5.17
CA VAL A 16 -0.56 2.75 5.78
C VAL A 16 0.85 2.88 5.23
N SER A 17 1.83 2.36 5.98
CA SER A 17 3.21 2.25 5.51
C SER A 17 3.35 1.23 4.37
N LYS A 18 4.48 1.29 3.66
CA LYS A 18 4.81 0.29 2.61
C LYS A 18 4.82 -1.13 3.18
N SER A 19 5.36 -1.34 4.38
CA SER A 19 5.46 -2.67 5.00
C SER A 19 4.09 -3.25 5.33
N LEU A 20 3.18 -2.43 5.89
CA LEU A 20 1.84 -2.87 6.22
C LEU A 20 1.00 -3.10 4.95
N LEU A 21 1.16 -2.28 3.90
CA LEU A 21 0.53 -2.54 2.60
C LEU A 21 0.99 -3.89 2.01
N ILE A 22 2.29 -4.18 2.07
CA ILE A 22 2.84 -5.47 1.60
C ILE A 22 2.25 -6.61 2.43
N ALA A 23 2.25 -6.50 3.75
CA ALA A 23 1.74 -7.55 4.63
C ALA A 23 0.25 -7.82 4.44
N THR A 24 -0.55 -6.79 4.18
CA THR A 24 -2.01 -6.89 4.02
C THR A 24 -2.45 -7.35 2.63
N THR A 25 -1.73 -6.97 1.58
CA THR A 25 -2.12 -7.25 0.18
C THR A 25 -1.29 -8.34 -0.50
N GLY A 26 -0.10 -8.64 0.02
CA GLY A 26 0.88 -9.51 -0.64
C GLY A 26 1.57 -8.90 -1.85
N ILE A 27 1.28 -7.65 -2.24
CA ILE A 27 1.92 -6.99 -3.38
C ILE A 27 3.39 -6.71 -3.06
N LYS A 28 4.30 -7.12 -3.95
CA LYS A 28 5.74 -6.89 -3.79
C LYS A 28 6.13 -5.41 -3.97
N ALA A 29 7.19 -5.00 -3.27
CA ALA A 29 7.75 -3.64 -3.32
C ALA A 29 8.01 -3.12 -4.76
N GLY A 30 8.58 -3.94 -5.64
CA GLY A 30 8.83 -3.54 -7.03
C GLY A 30 7.55 -3.34 -7.85
N THR A 31 6.45 -4.03 -7.50
CA THR A 31 5.14 -3.79 -8.14
C THR A 31 4.53 -2.47 -7.64
N ILE A 32 4.65 -2.17 -6.35
CA ILE A 32 4.23 -0.87 -5.76
C ILE A 32 4.96 0.29 -6.47
N GLU A 33 6.27 0.18 -6.66
CA GLU A 33 7.05 1.22 -7.35
C GLU A 33 6.65 1.41 -8.81
N ARG A 34 6.37 0.31 -9.53
CA ARG A 34 5.85 0.39 -10.90
C ARG A 34 4.45 0.98 -10.94
N ALA A 35 3.58 0.62 -10.01
CA ALA A 35 2.23 1.17 -9.92
C ALA A 35 2.27 2.68 -9.66
N ARG A 36 3.09 3.17 -8.72
CA ARG A 36 3.32 4.61 -8.50
C ARG A 36 3.75 5.37 -9.75
N LYS A 37 4.57 4.75 -10.60
CA LYS A 37 5.07 5.37 -11.84
C LYS A 37 4.07 5.34 -13.00
N LYS A 38 3.10 4.42 -13.00
CA LYS A 38 2.29 4.12 -14.19
C LYS A 38 0.78 4.21 -14.01
N SER A 39 0.27 4.01 -12.80
CA SER A 39 -1.15 3.69 -12.60
C SER A 39 -1.77 4.33 -11.36
N TRP A 40 -0.98 4.54 -10.32
CA TRP A 40 -1.41 5.15 -9.08
C TRP A 40 -1.20 6.66 -9.12
N LEU A 41 -2.14 7.40 -8.55
CA LEU A 41 -2.12 8.85 -8.51
C LEU A 41 -1.71 9.33 -7.11
N ILE A 42 -0.83 10.34 -7.08
CA ILE A 42 -0.51 11.07 -5.85
C ILE A 42 -1.82 11.66 -5.30
N GLY A 43 -2.04 11.53 -4.00
CA GLY A 43 -3.26 12.00 -3.34
C GLY A 43 -4.36 10.95 -3.24
N ARG A 44 -4.38 9.95 -4.13
CA ARG A 44 -5.38 8.87 -4.18
C ARG A 44 -4.84 7.55 -3.63
N GLU A 45 -3.92 6.89 -4.33
CA GLU A 45 -3.34 5.62 -3.86
C GLU A 45 -2.11 5.81 -2.98
N TYR A 46 -1.38 6.91 -3.14
CA TYR A 46 -0.21 7.20 -2.30
C TYR A 46 -0.03 8.70 -2.08
N ARG A 47 0.64 9.06 -1.00
CA ARG A 47 1.02 10.45 -0.67
C ARG A 47 2.45 10.47 -0.14
N HIS A 48 3.17 11.53 -0.47
CA HIS A 48 4.45 11.80 0.16
C HIS A 48 4.23 12.51 1.50
N TYR A 49 5.04 12.17 2.49
CA TYR A 49 4.97 12.72 3.83
C TYR A 49 6.36 13.16 4.28
N ALA A 50 6.43 14.34 4.88
CA ALA A 50 7.64 14.87 5.49
C ALA A 50 7.27 15.51 6.83
N PRO A 51 8.08 15.34 7.89
CA PRO A 51 7.82 15.96 9.19
C PRO A 51 7.70 17.50 9.12
N GLU A 52 8.48 18.12 8.24
CA GLU A 52 8.54 19.58 8.06
C GLU A 52 7.41 20.13 7.16
N GLY A 53 6.50 19.28 6.69
CA GLY A 53 5.32 19.69 5.91
C GLY A 53 5.53 19.95 4.41
N ASP A 54 6.78 19.96 3.92
CA ASP A 54 7.10 20.07 2.49
C ASP A 54 7.72 18.77 1.94
N PRO A 55 6.91 17.82 1.46
CA PRO A 55 7.40 16.53 1.00
C PRO A 55 7.99 16.61 -0.41
N GLY A 56 9.26 16.21 -0.55
CA GLY A 56 9.94 16.08 -1.83
C GLY A 56 9.76 14.70 -2.50
N PRO A 57 10.34 14.51 -3.70
CA PRO A 57 10.20 13.27 -4.48
C PRO A 57 10.73 12.01 -3.77
N ASN A 58 11.68 12.18 -2.85
CA ASN A 58 12.31 11.11 -2.07
C ASN A 58 11.74 10.98 -0.66
N SER A 59 10.76 11.82 -0.28
CA SER A 59 10.11 11.75 1.02
C SER A 59 9.36 10.42 1.19
N GLU A 60 9.18 10.03 2.45
CA GLU A 60 8.45 8.82 2.82
C GLU A 60 7.06 8.81 2.17
N CYS A 61 6.57 7.62 1.84
CA CYS A 61 5.25 7.48 1.24
C CYS A 61 4.33 6.66 2.13
N LEU A 62 3.12 7.17 2.34
CA LEU A 62 1.99 6.40 2.85
C LEU A 62 1.05 6.03 1.71
N TYR A 63 0.31 4.95 1.91
CA TYR A 63 -0.50 4.30 0.89
C TYR A 63 -1.93 4.16 1.35
N ASN A 64 -2.87 4.55 0.50
CA ASN A 64 -4.29 4.42 0.79
C ASN A 64 -4.73 2.97 0.53
N ILE A 65 -4.98 2.22 1.59
CA ILE A 65 -5.27 0.78 1.46
C ILE A 65 -6.59 0.55 0.73
N GLU A 66 -7.60 1.39 0.94
CA GLU A 66 -8.92 1.23 0.33
C GLU A 66 -8.88 1.49 -1.18
N ALA A 67 -8.23 2.57 -1.60
CA ALA A 67 -8.05 2.92 -3.01
C ALA A 67 -7.25 1.85 -3.75
N ILE A 68 -6.18 1.34 -3.11
CA ILE A 68 -5.35 0.28 -3.69
C ILE A 68 -6.14 -1.03 -3.79
N MET A 69 -6.90 -1.41 -2.77
CA MET A 69 -7.76 -2.61 -2.83
C MET A 69 -8.82 -2.50 -3.93
N ARG A 70 -9.40 -1.32 -4.13
CA ARG A 70 -10.30 -1.07 -5.27
C ARG A 70 -9.56 -1.23 -6.60
N TRP A 71 -8.35 -0.70 -6.72
CA TRP A 71 -7.52 -0.85 -7.91
C TRP A 71 -7.19 -2.32 -8.19
N ILE A 72 -6.87 -3.12 -7.17
CA ILE A 72 -6.60 -4.57 -7.29
C ILE A 72 -7.85 -5.30 -7.81
N LYS A 73 -9.02 -5.03 -7.22
CA LYS A 73 -10.29 -5.67 -7.62
C LYS A 73 -10.68 -5.37 -9.06
N ASN A 74 -10.22 -4.24 -9.61
CA ASN A 74 -10.49 -3.84 -10.98
C ASN A 74 -9.41 -4.31 -11.97
N GLN A 75 -8.39 -5.06 -11.53
CA GLN A 75 -7.41 -5.65 -12.46
C GLN A 75 -8.07 -6.76 -13.26
N LYS A 76 -8.04 -6.63 -14.59
CA LYS A 76 -8.53 -7.67 -15.51
C LYS A 76 -7.84 -9.00 -15.23
N GLN A 77 -8.62 -10.07 -15.08
CA GLN A 77 -8.07 -11.41 -14.96
C GLN A 77 -8.02 -12.10 -16.34
N PRO A 78 -6.99 -12.92 -16.62
CA PRO A 78 -6.91 -13.64 -17.90
C PRO A 78 -8.14 -14.50 -18.21
N SER A 79 -8.82 -15.02 -17.18
CA SER A 79 -10.03 -15.84 -17.30
C SER A 79 -11.30 -15.05 -17.60
N GLU A 80 -11.29 -13.72 -17.47
CA GLU A 80 -12.43 -12.84 -17.81
C GLU A 80 -12.37 -12.35 -19.26
N LEU A 81 -11.33 -12.75 -20.00
CA LEU A 81 -11.08 -12.38 -21.39
C LEU A 81 -11.45 -13.50 -22.39
N SER A 82 -12.01 -14.61 -21.90
CA SER A 82 -12.56 -15.73 -22.71
C SER A 82 -14.07 -15.60 -22.85
#